data_AF-A0A7S0TFG1-F1
#
_entry.id   AF-A0A7S0TFG1-F1
#
_cell.length_a   1.000
_cell.length_b   1.000
_cell.length_c   1.000
_cell.angle_alpha   90.00
_cell.angle_beta   90.00
_cell.angle_gamma   90.00
#
_symmetry.space_group_name_H-M   'P 1'
#
loop_
_entity.id
_entity.type
_entity.pdbx_description
1 polymer ?
#
loop_
_entity_poly.entity_id
_entity_poly.type
_entity_poly.pdbx_seq_one_letter_code
_entity_poly.pdbx_strand_id
1 'polypeptide(L)'
;KIDRTVMSWLCSICCKQKPIKLAMIGLDRAGKTSLTFLLKSEIPVFITPTYGFTSHDIPMKFKNYQISIFDLGGSATIRGYWDMYYTEVHGVIFVIDASDTKRFDEVRRCFQSMLGHAALRHKPILIICNKYDLEQCTASNDIALQILNTPFDNNPFKIIKTSVFMETDDVLSSGLMFLLNYIDRNYNLMCTDVQTKENKSKSLQLKPKSITLQKQRVQLDLEQIDDIDGSDHESNSDEHPATNFYDRPLSAPLQYIRKYASE
;
A
#
# COMPACT_ATOMS: atom_id res chain seq x y z
N LYS A 1 -22.68 41.43 -11.93
CA LYS A 1 -22.19 40.27 -12.70
C LYS A 1 -20.88 39.84 -12.06
N ILE A 2 -20.83 38.67 -11.43
CA ILE A 2 -19.59 38.17 -10.83
C ILE A 2 -18.66 37.75 -11.98
N ASP A 3 -17.43 38.25 -11.95
CA ASP A 3 -16.45 38.06 -13.01
C ASP A 3 -16.04 36.58 -13.13
N ARG A 4 -15.90 36.07 -14.35
CA ARG A 4 -15.51 34.68 -14.62
C ARG A 4 -14.15 34.34 -13.99
N THR A 5 -13.28 35.34 -13.84
CA THR A 5 -11.98 35.24 -13.17
C THR A 5 -12.15 35.00 -11.66
N VAL A 6 -13.07 35.72 -11.03
CA VAL A 6 -13.42 35.55 -9.61
C VAL A 6 -14.13 34.22 -9.37
N MET A 7 -14.99 33.78 -10.29
CA MET A 7 -15.63 32.47 -10.24
C MET A 7 -14.61 31.33 -10.42
N SER A 8 -13.64 31.47 -11.32
CA SER A 8 -12.54 30.51 -11.50
C SER A 8 -11.62 30.47 -10.28
N TRP A 9 -11.38 31.61 -9.63
CA TRP A 9 -10.55 31.70 -8.42
C TRP A 9 -11.26 31.13 -7.19
N LEU A 10 -12.55 31.44 -7.00
CA LEU A 10 -13.41 30.84 -5.97
C LEU A 10 -13.60 29.34 -6.19
N CYS A 11 -13.73 28.90 -7.45
CA CYS A 11 -13.79 27.47 -7.77
C CYS A 11 -12.45 26.79 -7.47
N SER A 12 -11.31 27.44 -7.70
CA SER A 12 -9.98 26.94 -7.30
C SER A 12 -9.82 26.83 -5.77
N ILE A 13 -10.41 27.75 -5.00
CA ILE A 13 -10.42 27.73 -3.53
C ILE A 13 -11.42 26.69 -2.97
N CYS A 14 -12.50 26.38 -3.70
CA CYS A 14 -13.52 25.41 -3.29
C CYS A 14 -13.33 23.99 -3.87
N CYS A 15 -12.39 23.78 -4.78
CA CYS A 15 -12.08 22.45 -5.33
C CYS A 15 -11.36 21.60 -4.28
N LYS A 16 -12.12 20.95 -3.39
CA LYS A 16 -11.57 19.90 -2.54
C LYS A 16 -10.84 18.87 -3.41
N GLN A 17 -9.60 18.55 -3.02
CA GLN A 17 -8.83 17.51 -3.70
C GLN A 17 -9.62 16.20 -3.69
N LYS A 18 -9.59 15.49 -4.82
CA LYS A 18 -10.27 14.21 -4.99
C LYS A 18 -9.49 13.13 -4.22
N PRO A 19 -10.09 12.39 -3.28
CA PRO A 19 -9.34 11.37 -2.53
C PRO A 19 -9.06 10.13 -3.38
N ILE A 20 -7.81 9.67 -3.39
CA ILE A 20 -7.40 8.34 -3.85
C ILE A 20 -6.89 7.58 -2.63
N LYS A 21 -7.55 6.47 -2.30
CA LYS A 21 -7.15 5.54 -1.24
C LYS A 21 -6.53 4.29 -1.86
N LEU A 22 -5.38 3.85 -1.40
CA LEU A 22 -4.71 2.62 -1.84
C LEU A 22 -4.55 1.66 -0.66
N ALA A 23 -4.60 0.36 -0.89
CA ALA A 23 -4.19 -0.64 0.10
C ALA A 23 -2.76 -1.09 -0.18
N MET A 24 -1.88 -1.05 0.81
CA MET A 24 -0.58 -1.70 0.77
C MET A 24 -0.67 -3.02 1.55
N ILE A 25 -0.58 -4.14 0.84
CA ILE A 25 -0.74 -5.50 1.38
C ILE A 25 0.35 -6.44 0.88
N GLY A 26 0.47 -7.60 1.51
CA GLY A 26 1.56 -8.54 1.31
C GLY A 26 1.97 -9.18 2.64
N LEU A 27 2.76 -10.25 2.59
CA LEU A 27 3.16 -10.96 3.81
C LEU A 27 3.92 -10.03 4.78
N ASP A 28 3.95 -10.40 6.05
CA ASP A 28 4.81 -9.79 7.04
C ASP A 28 6.27 -9.79 6.58
N ARG A 29 7.02 -8.76 7.01
CA ARG A 29 8.43 -8.54 6.66
C ARG A 29 8.73 -8.29 5.17
N ALA A 30 7.72 -8.23 4.29
CA ALA A 30 7.91 -7.87 2.88
C ALA A 30 8.40 -6.43 2.63
N GLY A 31 8.35 -5.56 3.65
CA GLY A 31 8.82 -4.16 3.57
C GLY A 31 7.74 -3.15 3.20
N LYS A 32 6.47 -3.44 3.50
CA LYS A 32 5.32 -2.54 3.28
C LYS A 32 5.51 -1.20 4.00
N THR A 33 5.65 -1.23 5.32
CA THR A 33 5.85 -0.03 6.13
C THR A 33 7.10 0.75 5.73
N SER A 34 8.19 0.07 5.39
CA SER A 34 9.41 0.69 4.86
C SER A 34 9.17 1.43 3.53
N LEU A 35 8.41 0.83 2.61
CA LEU A 35 8.00 1.48 1.36
C LEU A 35 7.07 2.67 1.63
N THR A 36 6.15 2.57 2.58
CA THR A 36 5.28 3.69 2.96
C THR A 36 6.09 4.88 3.47
N PHE A 37 7.07 4.66 4.36
CA PHE A 37 7.96 5.72 4.82
C PHE A 37 8.80 6.31 3.69
N LEU A 38 9.31 5.48 2.78
CA LEU A 38 10.01 5.93 1.58
C LEU A 38 9.13 6.86 0.73
N LEU A 39 7.85 6.51 0.52
CA LEU A 39 6.88 7.34 -0.22
C LEU A 39 6.54 8.65 0.50
N LYS A 40 6.65 8.67 1.83
CA LYS A 40 6.49 9.89 2.64
C LYS A 40 7.74 10.77 2.68
N SER A 41 8.86 10.30 2.11
CA SER A 41 10.18 10.91 2.30
C SER A 41 10.55 11.05 3.78
N GLU A 42 10.14 10.07 4.60
CA GLU A 42 10.41 10.02 6.03
C GLU A 42 11.44 8.93 6.34
N ILE A 43 12.29 9.20 7.35
CA ILE A 43 13.25 8.24 7.88
C ILE A 43 12.67 7.69 9.19
N PRO A 44 12.26 6.42 9.25
CA PRO A 44 11.80 5.83 10.50
C PRO A 44 12.98 5.56 11.43
N VAL A 45 12.81 5.80 12.73
CA VAL A 45 13.80 5.45 13.75
C VAL A 45 13.89 3.93 13.93
N PHE A 46 12.75 3.26 13.90
CA PHE A 46 12.61 1.80 13.93
C PHE A 46 11.31 1.39 13.22
N ILE A 47 11.26 0.16 12.71
CA ILE A 47 10.05 -0.41 12.09
C ILE A 47 9.73 -1.71 12.80
N THR A 48 8.60 -1.74 13.51
CA THR A 48 8.05 -2.94 14.14
C THR A 48 7.01 -3.61 13.22
N PRO A 49 6.68 -4.90 13.44
CA PRO A 49 5.54 -5.52 12.77
C PRO A 49 4.28 -4.69 12.96
N THR A 50 3.56 -4.40 11.86
CA THR A 50 2.30 -3.67 11.94
C THR A 50 1.19 -4.59 12.44
N TYR A 51 0.69 -4.29 13.63
CA TYR A 51 -0.52 -4.90 14.18
C TYR A 51 -1.72 -4.07 13.75
N GLY A 52 -2.58 -4.66 12.91
CA GLY A 52 -3.76 -3.99 12.36
C GLY A 52 -3.46 -3.14 11.13
N PHE A 53 -3.80 -1.85 11.16
CA PHE A 53 -3.63 -0.95 10.02
C PHE A 53 -3.21 0.46 10.42
N THR A 54 -2.54 1.15 9.50
CA THR A 54 -2.26 2.58 9.62
C THR A 54 -2.62 3.30 8.32
N SER A 55 -3.21 4.49 8.42
CA SER A 55 -3.51 5.33 7.26
C SER A 55 -2.46 6.42 7.15
N HIS A 56 -1.81 6.50 5.99
CA HIS A 56 -0.77 7.48 5.71
C HIS A 56 -1.16 8.37 4.53
N ASP A 57 -1.20 9.68 4.75
CA ASP A 57 -1.25 10.64 3.64
C ASP A 57 0.12 10.69 2.97
N ILE A 58 0.13 10.55 1.65
CA ILE A 58 1.35 10.56 0.85
C ILE A 58 1.52 11.97 0.28
N PRO A 59 2.64 12.68 0.57
CA PRO A 59 2.89 14.05 0.12
C PRO A 59 3.27 14.14 -1.37
N MET A 60 2.66 13.30 -2.21
CA MET A 60 2.87 13.25 -3.65
C MET A 60 1.85 14.13 -4.36
N LYS A 61 2.35 15.03 -5.22
CA LYS A 61 1.49 15.84 -6.10
C LYS A 61 1.17 15.05 -7.36
N PHE A 62 -0.11 14.72 -7.55
CA PHE A 62 -0.61 14.14 -8.80
C PHE A 62 -1.96 14.76 -9.13
N LYS A 63 -1.97 15.67 -10.12
CA LYS A 63 -3.17 16.43 -10.54
C LYS A 63 -3.90 17.03 -9.32
N ASN A 64 -5.23 16.94 -9.27
CA ASN A 64 -6.06 17.40 -8.16
C ASN A 64 -6.48 16.24 -7.23
N TYR A 65 -5.55 15.33 -6.90
CA TYR A 65 -5.81 14.21 -5.99
C TYR A 65 -5.06 14.35 -4.65
N GLN A 66 -5.73 13.92 -3.59
CA GLN A 66 -5.11 13.63 -2.29
C GLN A 66 -4.94 12.12 -2.18
N ILE A 67 -3.72 11.64 -1.97
CA ILE A 67 -3.42 10.20 -1.97
C ILE A 67 -3.17 9.73 -0.54
N SER A 68 -3.86 8.68 -0.15
CA SER A 68 -3.61 7.97 1.11
C SER A 68 -3.40 6.48 0.89
N ILE A 69 -2.54 5.89 1.73
CA ILE A 69 -2.24 4.47 1.75
C ILE A 69 -2.67 3.88 3.09
N PHE A 70 -3.48 2.83 3.04
CA PHE A 70 -3.70 1.94 4.17
C PHE A 70 -2.57 0.92 4.19
N ASP A 71 -1.61 1.07 5.11
CA ASP A 71 -0.58 0.08 5.40
C ASP A 71 -1.20 -0.99 6.30
N LEU A 72 -1.39 -2.19 5.76
CA LEU A 72 -2.06 -3.29 6.45
C LEU A 72 -1.04 -4.30 6.95
N GLY A 73 -1.19 -4.72 8.20
CA GLY A 73 -0.38 -5.77 8.78
C GLY A 73 -0.45 -7.08 8.00
N GLY A 74 0.68 -7.78 7.92
CA GLY A 74 0.87 -8.92 7.01
C GLY A 74 1.04 -10.27 7.69
N SER A 75 0.95 -10.37 9.01
CA SER A 75 1.09 -11.67 9.69
C SER A 75 -0.12 -12.55 9.43
N ALA A 76 0.04 -13.88 9.47
CA ALA A 76 -1.04 -14.82 9.19
C ALA A 76 -2.28 -14.59 10.06
N THR A 77 -2.09 -14.15 11.32
CA THR A 77 -3.16 -13.88 12.29
C THR A 77 -4.03 -12.68 11.90
N ILE A 78 -3.49 -11.69 11.17
CA ILE A 78 -4.19 -10.42 10.90
C ILE A 78 -4.56 -10.22 9.43
N ARG A 79 -4.03 -11.04 8.51
CA ARG A 79 -4.39 -11.00 7.08
C ARG A 79 -5.88 -11.14 6.81
N GLY A 80 -6.61 -11.79 7.72
CA GLY A 80 -8.07 -11.92 7.65
C GLY A 80 -8.81 -10.58 7.64
N TYR A 81 -8.18 -9.48 8.07
CA TYR A 81 -8.79 -8.15 8.12
C TYR A 81 -8.60 -7.30 6.85
N TRP A 82 -7.86 -7.78 5.85
CA TRP A 82 -7.62 -7.02 4.62
C TRP A 82 -8.91 -6.72 3.85
N ASP A 83 -9.85 -7.67 3.89
CA ASP A 83 -11.15 -7.59 3.20
C ASP A 83 -12.00 -6.39 3.62
N MET A 84 -11.88 -5.97 4.89
CA MET A 84 -12.55 -4.81 5.46
C MET A 84 -12.15 -3.49 4.78
N TYR A 85 -11.05 -3.44 4.05
CA TYR A 85 -10.54 -2.24 3.36
C TYR A 85 -10.76 -2.28 1.85
N TYR A 86 -11.00 -3.46 1.27
CA TYR A 86 -11.09 -3.61 -0.18
C TYR A 86 -12.23 -2.81 -0.82
N THR A 87 -13.31 -2.54 -0.09
CA THR A 87 -14.42 -1.71 -0.60
C THR A 87 -14.04 -0.23 -0.68
N GLU A 88 -13.13 0.25 0.16
CA GLU A 88 -12.79 1.67 0.31
C GLU A 88 -11.67 2.13 -0.64
N VAL A 89 -10.85 1.21 -1.14
CA VAL A 89 -9.65 1.54 -1.93
C VAL A 89 -9.95 1.65 -3.42
N HIS A 90 -9.15 2.43 -4.14
CA HIS A 90 -9.20 2.60 -5.58
C HIS A 90 -8.18 1.71 -6.29
N GLY A 91 -7.14 1.25 -5.60
CA GLY A 91 -6.11 0.36 -6.14
C GLY A 91 -5.36 -0.36 -5.04
N VAL A 92 -4.53 -1.33 -5.44
CA VAL A 92 -3.75 -2.16 -4.51
C VAL A 92 -2.28 -2.07 -4.87
N ILE A 93 -1.43 -1.98 -3.86
CA ILE A 93 0.02 -2.20 -3.93
C ILE A 93 0.29 -3.52 -3.19
N PHE A 94 0.65 -4.57 -3.93
CA PHE A 94 0.96 -5.88 -3.38
C PHE A 94 2.49 -6.05 -3.31
N VAL A 95 3.02 -6.12 -2.10
CA VAL A 95 4.47 -6.18 -1.84
C VAL A 95 4.90 -7.62 -1.57
N ILE A 96 5.95 -8.05 -2.27
CA ILE A 96 6.55 -9.37 -2.16
C ILE A 96 8.00 -9.19 -1.73
N ASP A 97 8.43 -9.96 -0.73
CA ASP A 97 9.85 -10.12 -0.44
C ASP A 97 10.49 -11.03 -1.50
N ALA A 98 11.31 -10.48 -2.40
CA ALA A 98 11.88 -11.25 -3.50
C ALA A 98 12.98 -12.23 -3.05
N SER A 99 13.54 -12.07 -1.85
CA SER A 99 14.60 -12.95 -1.33
C SER A 99 14.04 -14.15 -0.55
N ASP A 100 12.80 -14.06 -0.05
CA ASP A 100 12.18 -15.09 0.78
C ASP A 100 11.41 -16.13 -0.04
N THR A 101 12.18 -16.91 -0.80
CA THR A 101 11.63 -17.89 -1.74
C THR A 101 10.83 -19.00 -1.07
N LYS A 102 11.12 -19.30 0.21
CA LYS A 102 10.44 -20.34 1.00
C LYS A 102 8.96 -20.03 1.23
N ARG A 103 8.58 -18.75 1.22
CA ARG A 103 7.19 -18.31 1.45
C ARG A 103 6.41 -18.02 0.17
N PHE A 104 6.95 -18.31 -1.01
CA PHE A 104 6.26 -17.99 -2.27
C PHE A 104 4.92 -18.70 -2.48
N ASP A 105 4.76 -19.93 -1.98
CA ASP A 105 3.46 -20.61 -2.01
C ASP A 105 2.42 -19.93 -1.11
N GLU A 106 2.86 -19.34 0.01
CA GLU A 106 2.03 -18.53 0.88
C GLU A 106 1.67 -17.19 0.22
N VAL A 107 2.64 -16.52 -0.40
CA VAL A 107 2.42 -15.30 -1.21
C VAL A 107 1.38 -15.58 -2.29
N ARG A 108 1.52 -16.67 -3.04
CA ARG A 108 0.60 -17.08 -4.10
C ARG A 108 -0.81 -17.27 -3.57
N ARG A 109 -0.98 -18.04 -2.50
CA ARG A 109 -2.31 -18.26 -1.89
C ARG A 109 -2.95 -16.96 -1.42
N CYS A 110 -2.18 -16.08 -0.78
CA CYS A 110 -2.67 -14.76 -0.36
C CYS A 110 -3.07 -13.88 -1.56
N PHE A 111 -2.25 -13.86 -2.60
CA PHE A 111 -2.51 -13.09 -3.82
C PHE A 111 -3.77 -13.58 -4.54
N GLN A 112 -3.95 -14.90 -4.67
CA GLN A 112 -5.13 -15.49 -5.29
C GLN A 112 -6.41 -15.22 -4.49
N SER A 113 -6.34 -15.34 -3.15
CA SER A 113 -7.45 -14.99 -2.26
C SER A 113 -7.87 -13.52 -2.42
N MET A 114 -6.88 -12.61 -2.49
CA MET A 114 -7.12 -11.19 -2.76
C MET A 114 -7.78 -10.97 -4.13
N LEU A 115 -7.24 -11.57 -5.21
CA LEU A 115 -7.79 -11.42 -6.57
C LEU A 115 -9.24 -11.91 -6.68
N GLY A 116 -9.59 -13.00 -5.98
CA GLY A 116 -10.96 -13.54 -5.98
C GLY A 116 -11.99 -12.64 -5.28
N HIS A 117 -11.56 -11.61 -4.56
CA HIS A 117 -12.46 -10.76 -3.80
C HIS A 117 -13.22 -9.76 -4.70
N ALA A 118 -14.55 -9.84 -4.72
CA ALA A 118 -15.40 -9.04 -5.61
C ALA A 118 -15.23 -7.51 -5.48
N ALA A 119 -14.83 -7.02 -4.30
CA ALA A 119 -14.58 -5.59 -4.09
C ALA A 119 -13.36 -5.07 -4.88
N LEU A 120 -12.42 -5.94 -5.26
CA LEU A 120 -11.20 -5.58 -5.97
C LEU A 120 -11.30 -5.74 -7.49
N ARG A 121 -12.37 -6.32 -8.02
CA ARG A 121 -12.56 -6.44 -9.48
C ARG A 121 -12.37 -5.10 -10.20
N HIS A 122 -11.62 -5.13 -11.30
CA HIS A 122 -11.27 -3.99 -12.16
C HIS A 122 -10.41 -2.89 -11.51
N LYS A 123 -9.98 -3.03 -10.25
CA LYS A 123 -9.05 -2.10 -9.61
C LYS A 123 -7.61 -2.42 -10.05
N PRO A 124 -6.76 -1.41 -10.32
CA PRO A 124 -5.38 -1.65 -10.72
C PRO A 124 -4.56 -2.22 -9.54
N ILE A 125 -3.63 -3.09 -9.87
CA ILE A 125 -2.74 -3.77 -8.91
C ILE A 125 -1.30 -3.49 -9.30
N LEU A 126 -0.57 -2.76 -8.45
CA LEU A 126 0.88 -2.63 -8.57
C LEU A 126 1.53 -3.72 -7.73
N ILE A 127 2.37 -4.54 -8.35
CA ILE A 127 3.09 -5.62 -7.69
C ILE A 127 4.54 -5.17 -7.53
N ILE A 128 5.01 -5.14 -6.29
CA ILE A 128 6.34 -4.69 -5.94
C ILE A 128 7.13 -5.89 -5.44
N CYS A 129 8.09 -6.35 -6.26
CA CYS A 129 9.12 -7.28 -5.82
C CYS A 129 10.21 -6.48 -5.10
N ASN A 130 10.13 -6.43 -3.77
CA ASN A 130 11.03 -5.68 -2.91
C ASN A 130 12.25 -6.51 -2.50
N LYS A 131 13.26 -5.85 -1.91
CA LYS A 131 14.55 -6.42 -1.48
C LYS A 131 15.35 -7.05 -2.61
N TYR A 132 15.16 -6.54 -3.82
CA TYR A 132 15.77 -7.08 -5.03
C TYR A 132 17.30 -6.84 -5.10
N ASP A 133 17.85 -6.11 -4.12
CA ASP A 133 19.28 -5.93 -3.89
C ASP A 133 19.98 -7.18 -3.31
N LEU A 134 19.22 -8.11 -2.70
CA LEU A 134 19.78 -9.28 -2.07
C LEU A 134 20.13 -10.37 -3.10
N GLU A 135 21.29 -11.01 -2.94
CA GLU A 135 21.82 -12.02 -3.88
C GLU A 135 20.83 -13.16 -4.17
N GLN A 136 20.00 -13.53 -3.19
CA GLN A 136 19.01 -14.60 -3.30
C GLN A 136 17.87 -14.28 -4.31
N CYS A 137 17.77 -13.04 -4.81
CA CYS A 137 16.71 -12.61 -5.71
C CYS A 137 16.90 -12.99 -7.18
N THR A 138 18.12 -13.34 -7.60
CA THR A 138 18.46 -13.58 -9.02
C THR A 138 17.71 -14.78 -9.64
N ALA A 139 17.39 -15.80 -8.84
CA ALA A 139 16.55 -16.94 -9.24
C ALA A 139 15.03 -16.66 -9.14
N SER A 140 14.63 -15.61 -8.42
CA SER A 140 13.23 -15.32 -8.07
C SER A 140 12.42 -14.64 -9.19
N ASN A 141 13.06 -14.24 -10.30
CA ASN A 141 12.37 -13.66 -11.46
C ASN A 141 11.35 -14.60 -12.08
N ASP A 142 11.69 -15.88 -12.18
CA ASP A 142 10.75 -16.90 -12.63
C ASP A 142 9.61 -17.06 -11.64
N ILE A 143 9.84 -16.82 -10.36
CA ILE A 143 8.85 -17.11 -9.32
C ILE A 143 7.84 -15.97 -9.16
N ALA A 144 8.26 -14.71 -9.30
CA ALA A 144 7.31 -13.60 -9.46
C ALA A 144 6.43 -13.83 -10.70
N LEU A 145 6.99 -14.29 -11.82
CA LEU A 145 6.20 -14.65 -13.01
C LEU A 145 5.29 -15.88 -12.78
N GLN A 146 5.73 -16.88 -12.03
CA GLN A 146 4.95 -18.07 -11.68
C GLN A 146 3.80 -17.79 -10.69
N ILE A 147 3.97 -16.85 -9.75
CA ILE A 147 2.90 -16.36 -8.87
C ILE A 147 1.78 -15.71 -9.72
N LEU A 148 2.15 -15.15 -10.87
CA LEU A 148 1.27 -14.43 -11.79
C LEU A 148 0.72 -15.29 -12.94
N ASN A 149 1.07 -16.58 -12.99
CA ASN A 149 0.40 -17.56 -13.86
C ASN A 149 -1.06 -17.84 -13.46
N THR A 150 -1.60 -17.09 -12.48
CA THR A 150 -3.03 -17.06 -12.21
C THR A 150 -3.66 -16.05 -13.18
N PRO A 151 -4.70 -16.40 -13.95
CA PRO A 151 -5.39 -15.42 -14.78
C PRO A 151 -5.86 -14.27 -13.90
N PHE A 152 -5.37 -13.06 -14.16
CA PHE A 152 -5.87 -11.87 -13.51
C PHE A 152 -7.28 -11.66 -14.01
N ASP A 153 -8.26 -11.65 -13.11
CA ASP A 153 -9.69 -11.46 -13.40
C ASP A 153 -9.98 -10.04 -13.92
N ASN A 154 -9.46 -9.68 -15.10
CA ASN A 154 -9.54 -8.37 -15.74
C ASN A 154 -8.98 -7.21 -14.89
N ASN A 155 -8.18 -7.50 -13.86
CA ASN A 155 -7.46 -6.49 -13.09
C ASN A 155 -6.22 -6.03 -13.87
N PRO A 156 -6.08 -4.72 -14.18
CA PRO A 156 -4.86 -4.21 -14.78
C PRO A 156 -3.74 -4.29 -13.75
N PHE A 157 -2.59 -4.83 -14.14
CA PHE A 157 -1.46 -4.95 -13.24
C PHE A 157 -0.15 -4.48 -13.86
N LYS A 158 0.79 -4.11 -13.00
CA LYS A 158 2.19 -3.84 -13.36
C LYS A 158 3.09 -4.41 -12.28
N ILE A 159 4.20 -5.02 -12.68
CA ILE A 159 5.21 -5.54 -11.77
C ILE A 159 6.40 -4.60 -11.83
N ILE A 160 6.95 -4.25 -10.67
CA ILE A 160 8.20 -3.52 -10.55
C ILE A 160 9.14 -4.21 -9.57
N LYS A 161 10.44 -4.00 -9.76
CA LYS A 161 11.48 -4.52 -8.89
C LYS A 161 12.11 -3.34 -8.16
N THR A 162 12.20 -3.41 -6.84
CA THR A 162 12.73 -2.31 -6.03
C THR A 162 13.54 -2.85 -4.86
N SER A 163 14.33 -1.97 -4.28
CA SER A 163 14.85 -2.11 -2.94
C SER A 163 14.70 -0.76 -2.27
N VAL A 164 14.17 -0.76 -1.06
CA VAL A 164 14.08 0.45 -0.22
C VAL A 164 15.46 1.05 0.05
N PHE A 165 16.53 0.22 -0.01
CA PHE A 165 17.90 0.63 0.31
C PHE A 165 18.72 1.08 -0.90
N MET A 166 18.13 1.10 -2.10
CA MET A 166 18.80 1.53 -3.34
C MET A 166 18.05 2.70 -3.99
N GLU A 167 18.78 3.50 -4.78
CA GLU A 167 18.19 4.50 -5.67
C GLU A 167 17.29 3.80 -6.72
N THR A 168 16.01 3.66 -6.39
CA THR A 168 15.00 3.02 -7.25
C THR A 168 13.85 3.96 -7.58
N ASP A 169 14.07 5.26 -7.43
CA ASP A 169 13.08 6.33 -7.56
C ASP A 169 12.34 6.28 -8.90
N ASP A 170 13.04 6.06 -10.01
CA ASP A 170 12.43 6.00 -11.34
C ASP A 170 11.51 4.78 -11.49
N VAL A 171 11.91 3.64 -10.95
CA VAL A 171 11.15 2.39 -11.04
C VAL A 171 9.90 2.46 -10.18
N LEU A 172 10.04 2.95 -8.94
CA LEU A 172 8.92 3.16 -8.02
C LEU A 172 7.94 4.20 -8.58
N SER A 173 8.45 5.33 -9.07
CA SER A 173 7.65 6.38 -9.72
C SER A 173 6.89 5.83 -10.92
N SER A 174 7.55 5.05 -11.78
CA SER A 174 6.93 4.39 -12.94
C SER A 174 5.81 3.42 -12.54
N GLY A 175 5.97 2.70 -11.43
CA GLY A 175 4.94 1.82 -10.86
C GLY A 175 3.73 2.59 -10.34
N LEU A 176 3.96 3.64 -9.55
CA LEU A 176 2.89 4.49 -9.01
C LEU A 176 2.15 5.22 -10.12
N MET A 177 2.85 5.75 -11.11
CA MET A 177 2.24 6.45 -12.24
C MET A 177 1.34 5.53 -13.07
N PHE A 178 1.69 4.25 -13.22
CA PHE A 178 0.77 3.28 -13.83
C PHE A 178 -0.55 3.21 -13.05
N LEU A 179 -0.46 3.07 -11.73
CA LEU A 179 -1.61 2.90 -10.85
C LEU A 179 -2.49 4.16 -10.83
N LEU A 180 -1.87 5.33 -10.67
CA LEU A 180 -2.56 6.62 -10.58
C LEU A 180 -3.18 7.05 -11.91
N ASN A 181 -2.49 6.84 -13.03
CA ASN A 181 -3.06 7.15 -14.35
C ASN A 181 -4.26 6.25 -14.68
N TYR A 182 -4.22 4.98 -14.28
CA TYR A 182 -5.39 4.11 -14.45
C TYR A 182 -6.56 4.60 -13.59
N ILE A 183 -6.32 4.92 -12.32
CA ILE A 183 -7.36 5.44 -11.42
C ILE A 183 -7.94 6.74 -11.96
N ASP A 184 -7.11 7.68 -12.40
CA ASP A 184 -7.56 8.97 -12.93
C ASP A 184 -8.51 8.82 -14.13
N ARG A 185 -8.17 7.94 -15.09
CA ARG A 185 -9.02 7.66 -16.25
C ARG A 185 -10.38 7.07 -15.89
N ASN A 186 -10.44 6.34 -14.77
CA ASN A 186 -11.64 5.61 -14.33
C ASN A 186 -12.30 6.22 -13.08
N TYR A 187 -11.81 7.37 -12.60
CA TYR A 187 -12.05 7.84 -11.23
C TYR A 187 -13.54 7.96 -10.89
N ASN A 188 -14.32 8.54 -11.80
CA ASN A 188 -15.76 8.76 -11.58
C ASN A 188 -16.51 7.43 -11.41
N LEU A 189 -16.22 6.42 -12.24
CA LEU A 189 -16.83 5.09 -12.14
C LEU A 189 -16.42 4.40 -10.84
N MET A 190 -15.12 4.45 -10.52
CA MET A 190 -14.58 3.84 -9.31
C MET A 190 -15.16 4.47 -8.03
N CYS A 191 -15.37 5.79 -8.00
CA CYS A 191 -15.99 6.46 -6.85
C CYS A 191 -17.45 6.02 -6.65
N THR A 192 -18.23 5.90 -7.72
CA THR A 192 -19.60 5.38 -7.64
C THR A 192 -19.61 3.95 -7.10
N ASP A 193 -18.71 3.10 -7.60
CA ASP A 193 -18.58 1.72 -7.15
C ASP A 193 -18.12 1.62 -5.70
N VAL A 194 -17.12 2.41 -5.29
CA VAL A 194 -16.63 2.48 -3.89
C VAL A 194 -17.74 2.92 -2.97
N GLN A 195 -18.45 4.00 -3.28
CA GLN A 195 -19.58 4.49 -2.49
C GLN A 195 -20.70 3.46 -2.40
N THR A 196 -21.05 2.81 -3.51
CA THR A 196 -22.10 1.78 -3.55
C THR A 196 -21.73 0.56 -2.72
N LYS A 197 -20.50 0.06 -2.88
CA LYS A 197 -19.99 -1.09 -2.12
C LYS A 197 -19.88 -0.76 -0.63
N GLU A 198 -19.37 0.41 -0.27
CA GLU A 198 -19.33 0.86 1.12
C GLU A 198 -20.73 0.98 1.73
N ASN A 199 -21.69 1.60 1.02
CA ASN A 199 -23.07 1.75 1.50
C ASN A 199 -23.76 0.39 1.65
N LYS A 200 -23.53 -0.52 0.71
CA LYS A 200 -24.04 -1.89 0.77
C LYS A 200 -23.47 -2.62 1.98
N SER A 201 -22.15 -2.57 2.21
CA SER A 201 -21.51 -3.15 3.41
C SER A 201 -22.08 -2.55 4.70
N LYS A 202 -22.32 -1.23 4.75
CA LYS A 202 -22.95 -0.54 5.89
C LYS A 202 -24.43 -0.89 6.10
N SER A 203 -25.13 -1.37 5.07
CA SER A 203 -26.56 -1.72 5.13
C SER A 203 -26.82 -3.19 5.49
N LEU A 204 -25.95 -4.10 5.04
CA LEU A 204 -26.02 -5.54 5.34
C LEU A 204 -25.54 -5.85 6.76
N GLN A 205 -24.65 -5.02 7.31
CA GLN A 205 -24.19 -5.12 8.71
C GLN A 205 -24.89 -4.04 9.53
N LEU A 206 -25.64 -4.40 10.56
CA LEU A 206 -26.40 -3.47 11.39
C LEU A 206 -25.52 -2.28 11.89
N LYS A 207 -25.83 -1.08 11.39
CA LYS A 207 -25.33 0.28 11.70
C LYS A 207 -23.86 0.59 11.33
N PRO A 208 -23.57 1.71 10.64
CA PRO A 208 -22.21 2.14 10.26
C PRO A 208 -21.26 2.41 11.44
N LYS A 209 -21.79 2.65 12.65
CA LYS A 209 -20.96 2.68 13.86
C LYS A 209 -20.26 1.33 14.11
N SER A 210 -20.83 0.19 13.70
CA SER A 210 -20.29 -1.14 13.99
C SER A 210 -19.02 -1.47 13.21
N ILE A 211 -18.88 -1.10 11.92
CA ILE A 211 -17.67 -1.41 11.13
C ILE A 211 -16.48 -0.56 11.57
N THR A 212 -16.67 0.75 11.78
CA THR A 212 -15.60 1.59 12.32
C THR A 212 -15.22 1.14 13.74
N LEU A 213 -16.21 0.79 14.58
CA LEU A 213 -15.95 0.20 15.89
C LEU A 213 -15.32 -1.18 15.80
N GLN A 214 -15.62 -1.98 14.78
CA GLN A 214 -14.98 -3.28 14.55
C GLN A 214 -13.54 -3.09 14.12
N LYS A 215 -13.25 -2.16 13.20
CA LYS A 215 -11.88 -1.79 12.83
C LYS A 215 -11.12 -1.25 14.03
N GLN A 216 -11.74 -0.42 14.86
CA GLN A 216 -11.15 0.08 16.11
C GLN A 216 -10.98 -1.03 17.16
N ARG A 217 -11.94 -1.94 17.32
CA ARG A 217 -11.83 -3.08 18.24
C ARG A 217 -10.74 -4.04 17.81
N VAL A 218 -10.71 -4.40 16.53
CA VAL A 218 -9.64 -5.21 15.95
C VAL A 218 -8.31 -4.50 16.14
N GLN A 219 -8.22 -3.19 15.88
CA GLN A 219 -7.00 -2.43 16.12
C GLN A 219 -6.56 -2.51 17.59
N LEU A 220 -7.47 -2.31 18.54
CA LEU A 220 -7.21 -2.41 19.97
C LEU A 220 -6.82 -3.83 20.40
N ASP A 221 -7.52 -4.86 19.90
CA ASP A 221 -7.23 -6.26 20.18
C ASP A 221 -5.84 -6.66 19.63
N LEU A 222 -5.44 -6.10 18.48
CA LEU A 222 -4.13 -6.33 17.88
C LEU A 222 -3.00 -5.57 18.57
N GLU A 223 -3.25 -4.36 19.09
CA GLU A 223 -2.31 -3.61 19.92
C GLU A 223 -2.06 -4.32 21.27
N GLN A 224 -3.09 -4.92 21.88
CA GLN A 224 -2.93 -5.69 23.13
C GLN A 224 -2.13 -6.99 22.96
N ILE A 225 -2.08 -7.56 21.76
CA ILE A 225 -1.25 -8.74 21.48
C ILE A 225 0.25 -8.35 21.47
N ASP A 226 0.59 -7.16 20.97
CA ASP A 226 1.98 -6.66 20.96
C ASP A 226 2.52 -6.44 22.38
N ASP A 227 1.66 -5.98 23.31
CA ASP A 227 2.02 -5.78 24.72
C ASP A 227 2.29 -7.11 25.47
N ILE A 228 1.75 -8.24 25.00
CA ILE A 228 1.91 -9.56 25.63
C ILE A 228 3.16 -10.29 25.12
N ASP A 229 3.44 -10.24 23.81
CA ASP A 229 4.68 -10.81 23.24
C ASP A 229 5.92 -9.97 23.61
N GLY A 230 5.73 -8.70 23.99
CA GLY A 230 6.80 -7.82 24.45
C GLY A 230 7.36 -8.14 25.83
N SER A 231 6.71 -8.98 26.65
CA SER A 231 7.16 -9.30 28.01
C SER A 231 8.03 -10.57 28.15
N ASP A 232 8.17 -11.39 27.11
CA ASP A 232 8.81 -12.72 27.21
C ASP A 232 10.14 -12.87 26.42
N HIS A 233 10.76 -11.77 25.98
CA HIS A 233 12.09 -11.82 25.35
C HIS A 233 13.19 -11.22 26.21
N GLU A 234 13.50 -11.91 27.32
CA GLU A 234 14.82 -11.88 27.92
C GLU A 234 15.64 -13.07 27.37
N SER A 235 16.81 -12.76 26.77
CA SER A 235 17.89 -13.67 26.35
C SER A 235 17.71 -14.57 25.11
N ASN A 236 18.09 -14.05 23.93
CA ASN A 236 19.17 -14.67 23.13
C ASN A 236 19.64 -13.70 22.04
N SER A 237 20.83 -13.16 22.24
CA SER A 237 21.55 -12.29 21.32
C SER A 237 22.19 -13.13 20.20
N ASP A 238 21.48 -13.33 19.10
CA ASP A 238 22.11 -13.54 17.80
C ASP A 238 22.07 -12.21 17.03
N GLU A 239 23.11 -11.40 17.25
CA GLU A 239 23.38 -10.19 16.47
C GLU A 239 23.68 -10.59 15.02
N HIS A 240 22.67 -10.52 14.15
CA HIS A 240 22.92 -10.20 12.75
C HIS A 240 23.05 -8.69 12.63
N PRO A 241 24.13 -8.17 12.02
CA PRO A 241 24.41 -6.75 12.06
C PRO A 241 23.30 -6.02 11.32
N ALA A 242 22.52 -5.25 12.07
CA ALA A 242 21.75 -4.16 11.53
C ALA A 242 22.75 -3.26 10.82
N THR A 243 22.82 -3.35 9.49
CA THR A 243 23.59 -2.40 8.69
C THR A 243 23.05 -1.02 9.03
N ASN A 244 23.89 -0.22 9.71
CA ASN A 244 23.56 1.11 10.21
C ASN A 244 22.81 1.92 9.14
N PHE A 245 21.52 2.13 9.37
CA PHE A 245 20.67 3.02 8.58
C PHE A 245 21.26 4.46 8.51
N TYR A 246 22.14 4.79 9.46
CA TYR A 246 22.70 6.12 9.69
C TYR A 246 24.00 6.43 8.93
N ASP A 247 24.68 5.45 8.33
CA ASP A 247 26.05 5.64 7.81
C ASP A 247 26.16 5.88 6.29
N ARG A 248 25.05 5.97 5.56
CA ARG A 248 25.10 6.26 4.11
C ARG A 248 24.68 7.69 3.79
N PRO A 249 25.44 8.41 2.94
CA PRO A 249 25.01 9.71 2.43
C PRO A 249 23.72 9.52 1.64
N LEU A 250 22.63 10.03 2.19
CA LEU A 250 21.30 10.02 1.58
C LEU A 250 21.32 10.85 0.30
N SER A 251 21.28 10.20 -0.87
CA SER A 251 20.75 10.83 -2.07
C SER A 251 19.29 11.21 -1.76
N ALA A 252 19.03 12.49 -1.53
CA ALA A 252 17.71 12.99 -1.15
C ALA A 252 16.62 12.45 -2.10
N PRO A 253 15.73 11.54 -1.65
CA PRO A 253 14.75 10.97 -2.56
C PRO A 253 13.65 12.00 -2.82
N LEU A 254 13.31 12.16 -4.10
CA LEU A 254 12.06 12.76 -4.59
C LEU A 254 11.91 14.30 -4.67
N GLN A 255 12.96 15.06 -5.01
CA GLN A 255 12.71 16.32 -5.74
C GLN A 255 12.15 16.06 -7.17
N TYR A 256 12.28 14.84 -7.67
CA TYR A 256 11.95 14.47 -9.05
C TYR A 256 10.44 14.36 -9.32
N ILE A 257 9.63 13.85 -8.37
CA ILE A 257 8.16 13.79 -8.53
C ILE A 257 7.53 15.20 -8.54
N ARG A 258 8.17 16.21 -7.92
CA ARG A 258 7.74 17.61 -8.07
C ARG A 258 7.93 18.14 -9.50
N LYS A 259 8.91 17.62 -10.25
CA LYS A 259 9.27 18.11 -11.58
C LYS A 259 8.33 17.62 -12.68
N TYR A 260 7.76 16.41 -12.55
CA TYR A 260 6.84 15.82 -13.54
C TYR A 260 5.36 16.04 -13.22
N ALA A 261 5.04 16.75 -12.13
CA ALA A 261 3.68 17.15 -11.78
C ALA A 261 3.35 18.60 -12.17
N SER A 262 4.27 19.29 -12.87
CA SER A 262 4.13 20.69 -13.32
C SER A 262 4.10 20.87 -14.84
N GLU A 263 4.03 19.78 -15.61
CA GLU A 263 3.72 19.77 -17.06
C GLU A 263 2.35 19.15 -17.29
#